data_AF-A0A7C5BG40-F1
#
_entry.id   AF-A0A7C5BG40-F1
#
_cell.length_a   1.000
_cell.length_b   1.000
_cell.length_c   1.000
_cell.angle_alpha   90.00
_cell.angle_beta   90.00
_cell.angle_gamma   90.00
#
_symmetry.space_group_name_H-M   'P 1'
#
loop_
_entity.id
_entity.type
_entity.pdbx_description
1 polymer ?
#
loop_
_entity_poly.entity_id
_entity_poly.type
_entity_poly.pdbx_seq_one_letter_code
_entity_poly.pdbx_strand_id
1 'polypeptide(L)'
;QFAKKNNLNLEIFQSNFEGEIVDKITNSDYDFLVINPAGLTHTSVVIRDAILAVNKPTIEVHISNIYKREEFRKKSLISDVVLGVISGFGKLSYILALSCIVFLLKNGK
;
A
#
# COMPACT_ATOMS: atom_id res chain seq x y z
N GLN A 1 3.91 16.62 -5.41
CA GLN A 1 5.21 17.21 -5.83
C GLN A 1 6.24 16.11 -6.16
N PHE A 2 6.50 15.16 -5.27
CA PHE A 2 7.43 14.03 -5.52
C PHE A 2 7.13 13.26 -6.82
N ALA A 3 5.88 12.84 -7.03
CA ALA A 3 5.46 12.11 -8.23
C ALA A 3 5.78 12.86 -9.52
N LYS A 4 5.36 14.13 -9.62
CA LYS A 4 5.66 15.02 -10.76
C LYS A 4 7.16 15.13 -11.05
N LYS A 5 8.00 15.28 -10.02
CA LYS A 5 9.47 15.37 -10.17
C LYS A 5 10.10 14.09 -10.71
N ASN A 6 9.45 12.94 -10.49
CA ASN A 6 9.93 11.63 -10.92
C ASN A 6 9.12 11.05 -12.08
N ASN A 7 8.34 11.88 -12.80
CA ASN A 7 7.51 11.48 -13.94
C ASN A 7 6.56 10.31 -13.63
N LEU A 8 6.04 10.24 -12.40
CA LEU A 8 5.01 9.28 -12.03
C LEU A 8 3.63 9.88 -12.28
N ASN A 9 2.77 9.13 -12.97
CA ASN A 9 1.33 9.37 -12.93
C ASN A 9 0.79 8.81 -11.62
N LEU A 10 0.13 9.64 -10.81
CA LEU A 10 -0.32 9.25 -9.47
C LEU A 10 -1.80 9.56 -9.32
N GLU A 11 -2.58 8.52 -9.08
CA GLU A 11 -3.95 8.63 -8.59
C GLU A 11 -3.98 8.39 -7.07
N ILE A 12 -4.82 9.14 -6.35
CA ILE A 12 -5.02 8.98 -4.92
C ILE A 12 -6.49 8.71 -4.68
N PHE A 13 -6.77 7.63 -3.96
CA PHE A 13 -8.11 7.24 -3.55
C PHE A 13 -8.13 6.93 -2.05
N GLN A 14 -9.21 7.27 -1.39
CA GLN A 14 -9.46 6.92 0.00
C GLN A 14 -10.93 6.61 0.18
N SER A 15 -11.21 5.53 0.90
CA SER A 15 -12.55 5.20 1.38
C SER A 15 -12.47 4.56 2.76
N ASN A 16 -13.60 4.59 3.47
CA ASN A 16 -13.81 3.85 4.71
C ASN A 16 -14.58 2.54 4.47
N PHE A 17 -15.11 2.34 3.25
CA PHE A 17 -15.84 1.15 2.87
C PHE A 17 -14.89 0.16 2.20
N GLU A 18 -14.79 -1.04 2.78
CA GLU A 18 -13.92 -2.11 2.29
C GLU A 18 -14.20 -2.44 0.82
N GLY A 19 -15.47 -2.54 0.44
CA GLY A 19 -15.89 -2.82 -0.94
C GLY A 19 -15.38 -1.79 -1.95
N GLU A 20 -15.43 -0.50 -1.62
CA GLU A 20 -14.94 0.55 -2.52
C GLU A 20 -13.41 0.52 -2.69
N ILE A 21 -12.69 0.13 -1.64
CA ILE A 21 -11.23 -0.07 -1.72
C ILE A 21 -10.91 -1.27 -2.62
N VAL A 22 -11.66 -2.37 -2.45
CA VAL A 22 -11.53 -3.58 -3.29
C VAL A 22 -11.82 -3.24 -4.74
N ASP A 23 -12.94 -2.58 -5.03
CA ASP A 23 -13.30 -2.13 -6.37
C ASP A 23 -12.22 -1.24 -6.98
N LYS A 24 -11.63 -0.34 -6.18
CA LYS A 24 -10.53 0.51 -6.64
C LYS A 24 -9.31 -0.31 -7.00
N ILE A 25 -8.95 -1.31 -6.18
CA ILE A 25 -7.82 -2.20 -6.43
C ILE A 25 -8.05 -3.02 -7.70
N THR A 26 -9.24 -3.58 -7.91
CA THR A 26 -9.49 -4.55 -8.99
C THR A 26 -9.83 -3.91 -10.34
N ASN A 27 -10.49 -2.75 -10.34
CA ASN A 27 -11.04 -2.15 -11.56
C ASN A 27 -10.19 -1.00 -12.13
N SER A 28 -9.08 -0.65 -11.47
CA SER A 28 -8.17 0.39 -11.95
C SER A 28 -7.02 -0.21 -12.75
N ASP A 29 -6.59 0.50 -13.80
CA ASP A 29 -5.36 0.16 -14.52
C ASP A 29 -4.17 0.90 -13.90
N TYR A 30 -3.23 0.15 -13.33
CA TYR A 30 -2.01 0.67 -12.71
C TYR A 30 -0.88 -0.37 -12.72
N ASP A 31 0.34 0.14 -12.59
CA ASP A 31 1.56 -0.68 -12.53
C ASP A 31 1.94 -1.06 -11.10
N PHE A 32 1.73 -0.16 -10.14
CA PHE A 32 2.11 -0.32 -8.73
C PHE A 32 1.01 0.17 -7.80
N LEU A 33 0.84 -0.49 -6.66
CA LEU A 33 -0.06 -0.09 -5.59
C LEU A 33 0.71 0.34 -4.34
N VAL A 34 0.40 1.51 -3.80
CA VAL A 34 0.80 1.91 -2.44
C VAL A 34 -0.46 2.00 -1.60
N ILE A 35 -0.57 1.17 -0.56
CA ILE A 35 -1.79 1.09 0.24
C ILE A 35 -1.49 1.29 1.73
N ASN A 36 -2.33 2.09 2.38
CA ASN A 36 -2.44 2.14 3.83
C ASN A 36 -3.85 1.67 4.21
N PRO A 37 -4.06 0.39 4.55
CA PRO A 37 -5.38 -0.13 4.90
C PRO A 37 -5.87 0.33 6.28
N ALA A 38 -5.05 1.06 7.04
CA ALA A 38 -5.34 1.48 8.41
C ALA A 38 -5.83 0.31 9.28
N GLY A 39 -7.05 0.40 9.83
CA GLY A 39 -7.63 -0.68 10.63
C GLY A 39 -7.86 -1.98 9.85
N LEU A 40 -8.15 -1.87 8.54
CA LEU A 40 -8.45 -3.02 7.69
C LEU A 40 -7.25 -3.92 7.48
N THR A 41 -6.02 -3.45 7.73
CA THR A 41 -4.83 -4.29 7.62
C THR A 41 -4.90 -5.47 8.61
N HIS A 42 -5.61 -5.30 9.72
CA HIS A 42 -5.71 -6.31 10.77
C HIS A 42 -6.92 -7.25 10.60
N THR A 43 -7.86 -6.93 9.72
CA THR A 43 -9.17 -7.59 9.66
C THR A 43 -9.61 -8.03 8.26
N SER A 44 -9.13 -7.36 7.21
CA SER A 44 -9.63 -7.54 5.85
C SER A 44 -8.89 -8.65 5.12
N VAL A 45 -9.52 -9.83 5.06
CA VAL A 45 -9.12 -10.87 4.10
C VAL A 45 -9.50 -10.46 2.67
N VAL A 46 -10.54 -9.66 2.50
CA VAL A 46 -11.03 -9.25 1.17
C VAL A 46 -10.02 -8.34 0.45
N ILE A 47 -9.41 -7.37 1.14
CA ILE A 47 -8.34 -6.53 0.57
C ILE A 47 -7.11 -7.38 0.24
N ARG A 48 -6.75 -8.35 1.10
CA ARG A 48 -5.65 -9.29 0.85
C ARG A 48 -5.86 -10.04 -0.46
N ASP A 49 -7.06 -10.60 -0.65
CA ASP A 49 -7.38 -11.41 -1.81
C ASP A 49 -7.50 -10.54 -3.07
N ALA A 50 -7.98 -9.30 -2.95
CA ALA A 50 -7.98 -8.33 -4.04
C ALA A 50 -6.56 -8.01 -4.53
N ILE A 51 -5.61 -7.79 -3.61
CA ILE A 51 -4.19 -7.57 -3.93
C ILE A 51 -3.59 -8.78 -4.67
N LEU A 52 -3.88 -10.00 -4.20
CA LEU A 52 -3.43 -11.22 -4.85
C LEU A 52 -4.04 -11.40 -6.25
N ALA A 53 -5.33 -11.10 -6.41
CA ALA A 53 -6.06 -11.31 -7.66
C ALA A 53 -5.53 -10.43 -8.80
N VAL A 54 -5.15 -9.18 -8.52
CA VAL A 54 -4.61 -8.26 -9.53
C VAL A 54 -3.15 -8.54 -9.87
N ASN A 55 -2.44 -9.25 -8.98
CA ASN A 55 -1.03 -9.61 -9.14
C ASN A 55 -0.12 -8.41 -9.50
N LYS A 56 -0.40 -7.25 -8.90
CA LYS A 56 0.36 -6.01 -9.08
C LYS A 56 1.32 -5.81 -7.90
N PRO A 57 2.58 -5.39 -8.15
CA PRO A 57 3.52 -5.10 -7.08
C PRO A 57 2.97 -4.05 -6.12
N THR A 58 2.86 -4.42 -4.84
CA THR A 58 2.18 -3.62 -3.81
C THR A 58 3.13 -3.30 -2.66
N ILE A 59 3.07 -2.08 -2.12
CA ILE A 59 3.79 -1.67 -0.90
C ILE A 59 2.76 -1.25 0.16
N GLU A 60 2.82 -1.89 1.32
CA GLU A 60 2.00 -1.54 2.48
C GLU A 60 2.66 -0.40 3.27
N VAL A 61 1.86 0.60 3.66
CA VAL A 61 2.31 1.80 4.37
C VAL A 61 1.46 2.00 5.63
N HIS A 62 2.14 2.29 6.75
CA HIS A 62 1.52 2.73 8.00
C HIS A 62 2.14 4.03 8.49
N ILE A 63 1.30 5.04 8.73
CA ILE A 63 1.73 6.33 9.27
C ILE A 63 2.35 6.13 10.68
N SER A 64 1.69 5.36 11.54
CA SER A 64 2.20 5.00 12.87
C SER A 64 3.05 3.73 12.82
N ASN A 65 3.93 3.54 13.81
CA ASN A 65 4.61 2.27 14.02
C ASN A 65 3.61 1.28 14.64
N ILE A 66 3.10 0.33 13.84
CA ILE A 66 2.10 -0.64 14.32
C ILE A 66 2.65 -1.60 15.37
N TYR A 67 3.97 -1.83 15.38
CA TYR A 67 4.64 -2.70 16.34
C TYR A 67 4.79 -2.09 17.74
N LYS A 68 4.65 -0.76 17.86
CA LYS A 68 4.61 -0.05 19.15
C LYS A 68 3.21 0.02 19.76
N ARG A 69 2.22 -0.58 19.10
CA ARG A 69 0.81 -0.50 19.47
C ARG A 69 0.32 -1.82 20.08
N GLU A 70 -0.99 -1.91 20.29
CA GLU A 70 -1.67 -3.07 20.86
C GLU A 70 -1.36 -4.35 20.08
N GLU A 71 -1.38 -5.51 20.74
CA GLU A 71 -0.99 -6.79 20.15
C GLU A 71 -1.75 -7.12 18.86
N PHE A 72 -3.05 -6.83 18.83
CA PHE A 72 -3.89 -7.05 17.64
C PHE A 72 -3.48 -6.19 16.44
N ARG A 73 -2.70 -5.12 16.63
CA ARG A 73 -2.19 -4.27 15.55
C ARG A 73 -0.84 -4.71 15.00
N LYS A 74 -0.15 -5.62 15.68
CA LYS A 74 1.16 -6.08 15.23
C LYS A 74 1.05 -7.08 14.08
N LYS A 75 -0.14 -7.66 13.89
CA LYS A 75 -0.44 -8.59 12.78
C LYS A 75 -1.09 -7.84 11.63
N SER A 76 -0.48 -7.88 10.45
CA SER A 76 -1.10 -7.50 9.18
C SER A 76 -1.53 -8.76 8.44
N LEU A 77 -2.72 -8.74 7.83
CA LEU A 77 -3.21 -9.80 6.96
C LEU A 77 -2.72 -9.66 5.53
N ILE A 78 -2.08 -8.53 5.18
CA ILE A 78 -1.59 -8.30 3.81
C ILE A 78 -0.06 -8.30 3.72
N SER A 79 0.66 -8.24 4.85
CA SER A 79 2.12 -8.11 4.85
C SER A 79 2.86 -9.27 4.17
N ASP A 80 2.22 -10.44 4.06
CA ASP A 80 2.75 -11.64 3.39
C ASP A 80 2.59 -11.63 1.87
N VAL A 81 1.72 -10.76 1.33
CA VAL A 81 1.38 -10.70 -0.12
C VAL A 81 1.84 -9.41 -0.81
N VAL A 82 2.57 -8.55 -0.10
CA VAL A 82 3.12 -7.29 -0.62
C VAL A 82 4.64 -7.38 -0.76
N LEU A 83 5.24 -6.49 -1.56
CA LEU A 83 6.70 -6.40 -1.72
C LEU A 83 7.43 -6.05 -0.41
N GLY A 84 6.76 -5.29 0.44
CA GLY A 84 7.33 -4.84 1.71
C GLY A 84 6.39 -3.89 2.44
N VAL A 85 6.74 -3.65 3.70
CA VAL A 85 5.96 -2.82 4.64
C VAL A 85 6.82 -1.67 5.14
N ILE A 86 6.28 -0.45 5.10
CA ILE A 86 6.91 0.75 5.66
C ILE A 86 6.02 1.27 6.78
N SER A 87 6.50 1.26 8.03
CA SER A 87 5.70 1.62 9.20
C SER A 87 6.43 2.59 10.12
N GLY A 88 5.75 3.65 10.55
CA GLY A 88 6.21 4.51 11.64
C GLY A 88 6.96 5.78 11.27
N PHE A 89 7.01 6.14 9.99
CA PHE A 89 7.65 7.37 9.52
C PHE A 89 6.65 8.49 9.21
N GLY A 90 5.41 8.40 9.69
CA GLY A 90 4.39 9.40 9.42
C GLY A 90 4.07 9.50 7.93
N LYS A 91 3.89 10.73 7.44
CA LYS A 91 3.64 11.01 6.01
C LYS A 91 4.84 10.65 5.11
N LEU A 92 6.06 10.62 5.66
CA LEU A 92 7.26 10.25 4.90
C LEU A 92 7.18 8.82 4.38
N SER A 93 6.43 7.94 5.03
CA SER A 93 6.23 6.55 4.61
C SER A 93 5.71 6.42 3.17
N TYR A 94 4.82 7.32 2.74
CA TYR A 94 4.34 7.35 1.35
C TYR A 94 5.43 7.78 0.37
N ILE A 95 6.27 8.74 0.76
CA ILE A 95 7.39 9.19 -0.08
C ILE A 95 8.44 8.09 -0.20
N LEU A 96 8.70 7.34 0.87
CA LEU A 96 9.58 6.18 0.83
C LEU A 96 9.01 5.09 -0.10
N ALA A 97 7.72 4.77 -0.01
CA ALA A 97 7.08 3.82 -0.93
C ALA A 97 7.20 4.24 -2.40
N LEU A 98 6.90 5.52 -2.71
CA LEU A 98 7.08 6.06 -4.06
C LEU A 98 8.55 6.04 -4.51
N SER A 99 9.49 6.27 -3.59
CA SER A 99 10.94 6.20 -3.88
C SER A 99 11.37 4.77 -4.23
N CYS A 100 10.83 3.77 -3.52
CA CYS A 100 11.03 2.37 -3.85
C CYS A 100 10.51 2.03 -5.26
N ILE A 101 9.32 2.52 -5.62
CA ILE A 101 8.76 2.32 -6.97
C ILE A 101 9.66 2.93 -8.05
N VAL A 102 10.12 4.18 -7.86
CA VAL A 102 11.05 4.82 -8.81
C VAL A 102 12.33 4.01 -8.96
N PHE A 103 12.84 3.44 -7.86
CA PHE A 103 14.01 2.58 -7.90
C PHE A 103 13.74 1.28 -8.69
N LEU A 104 12.62 0.61 -8.46
CA LEU A 104 12.25 -0.63 -9.17
C LEU A 104 12.12 -0.39 -10.68
N LEU A 105 11.38 0.67 -11.07
CA LEU A 105 11.21 1.08 -12.47
C LEU A 105 12.54 1.33 -13.19
N LYS A 106 13.51 1.94 -12.51
CA LYS A 106 14.84 2.22 -13.11
C LYS A 106 15.73 0.99 -13.25
N ASN A 107 15.52 -0.02 -12.40
CA ASN A 107 16.36 -1.21 -12.34
C ASN A 107 15.73 -2.43 -13.00
N GLY A 108 14.61 -2.26 -13.72
CA GLY A 108 13.97 -3.33 -14.50
C GLY A 108 13.48 -4.50 -13.65
N LYS A 109 13.01 -4.22 -12.42
CA LYS A 109 12.32 -5.18 -11.57
C LYS A 109 10.85 -4.83 -11.43
#